data_AF-A0A369KE14-F1
#
_entry.id   AF-A0A369KE14-F1
#
_cell.length_a   1.000
_cell.length_b   1.000
_cell.length_c   1.000
_cell.angle_alpha   90.00
_cell.angle_beta   90.00
_cell.angle_gamma   90.00
#
_symmetry.space_group_name_H-M   'P 1'
#
loop_
_entity.id
_entity.type
_entity.pdbx_description
1 polymer ?
#
loop_
_entity_poly.entity_id
_entity_poly.type
_entity_poly.pdbx_seq_one_letter_code
_entity_poly.pdbx_strand_id
1 'polypeptide(L)'
;MSDPYRTRLHHVLSTNAEPSSSEVEEIKYGAKKSKTVLQQLETQIAEVHATLITLFERREAEQDLLSRYQCALSPIRRIPQDVLFKIFLFTREWGPDSEAITIKTRPVGPRPGRKPLASHTFFLKAAEDAPFVDPRLQSWLERAGTSVPLDITFNGPQQRSSSGDHPTASIAWMSPYRHRVRNLSLSGRLCDLPGGQWQSLETLKIDQFLLHVSWSRSGEAVTFPSLRYVGFRGGFLNLEPIPWRQLTELSLEFDNYRFIGRAELLNLLAQTKSLVHLTVKCTTYGDDEEYSGNGTIIVPAAYPYLLMDHVESLTIRLHSKTSWLLDSLTLPALEKLHITQTKAWSQSIYKAFSLRSSFTLTSLLMQEWRMDECILIDILEITPSLEELHLIDALSITPILVAGLKPLGRLLAPNLEYLHIRDTGIFPSLRGILKVPPEAVCEMISTRSGEPAAPVDRPYVLLARNFSVFEAQHPKRARGKFQVREVIREEDKFSEAEIVHMYF
;
A
#
# COMPACT_ATOMS: atom_id res chain seq x y z
N MET A 1 -60.53 36.56 29.51
CA MET A 1 -61.86 36.71 30.11
C MET A 1 -61.89 35.86 31.37
N SER A 2 -61.95 36.47 32.54
CA SER A 2 -62.12 35.76 33.81
C SER A 2 -63.49 35.09 33.82
N ASP A 3 -63.50 33.76 33.88
CA ASP A 3 -64.75 32.99 33.91
C ASP A 3 -65.57 33.42 35.14
N PRO A 4 -66.73 34.10 34.97
CA PRO A 4 -67.50 34.63 36.08
C PRO A 4 -67.95 33.56 37.08
N TYR A 5 -67.97 32.28 36.66
CA TYR A 5 -68.22 31.14 37.54
C TYR A 5 -67.08 30.89 38.54
N ARG A 6 -65.83 31.14 38.13
CA ARG A 6 -64.64 30.88 38.95
C ARG A 6 -64.52 31.85 40.12
N THR A 7 -64.99 33.08 39.95
CA THR A 7 -64.99 34.11 41.02
C THR A 7 -66.09 33.86 42.05
N ARG A 8 -67.25 33.32 41.65
CA ARG A 8 -68.37 33.02 42.56
C ARG A 8 -68.10 31.80 43.45
N LEU A 9 -67.56 30.74 42.85
CA LEU A 9 -67.23 29.50 43.57
C LEU A 9 -65.89 29.57 44.32
N HIS A 10 -65.18 30.70 44.26
CA HIS A 10 -63.89 30.85 44.90
C HIS A 10 -63.97 30.58 46.41
N HIS A 11 -65.02 31.06 47.09
CA HIS A 11 -65.18 30.85 48.53
C HIS A 11 -65.38 29.37 48.88
N VAL A 12 -66.14 28.63 48.07
CA VAL A 12 -66.31 27.18 48.20
C VAL A 12 -64.99 26.44 47.98
N LEU A 13 -64.19 26.85 46.99
CA LEU A 13 -62.89 26.23 46.71
C LEU A 13 -61.81 26.58 47.74
N SER A 14 -61.98 27.67 48.48
CA SER A 14 -60.99 28.19 49.46
C SER A 14 -61.28 27.82 50.92
N THR A 15 -62.40 27.16 51.20
CA THR A 15 -62.81 26.78 52.56
C THR A 15 -63.22 25.32 52.62
N ASN A 16 -63.19 24.72 53.81
CA ASN A 16 -63.67 23.35 54.04
C ASN A 16 -65.18 23.30 54.39
N ALA A 17 -65.91 24.40 54.20
CA ALA A 17 -67.35 24.43 54.47
C ALA A 17 -68.09 23.61 53.41
N GLU A 18 -69.11 22.85 53.83
CA GLU A 18 -69.94 22.07 52.91
C GLU A 18 -70.71 23.02 51.97
N PRO A 19 -70.60 22.86 50.64
CA PRO A 19 -71.32 23.71 49.71
C PRO A 19 -72.83 23.55 49.87
N SER A 20 -73.57 24.66 49.78
CA SER A 20 -75.02 24.63 49.77
C SER A 20 -75.54 23.82 48.57
N SER A 21 -76.77 23.32 48.65
CA SER A 21 -77.38 22.50 47.59
C SER A 21 -77.41 23.22 46.23
N SER A 22 -77.60 24.54 46.21
CA SER A 22 -77.51 25.35 44.98
C SER A 22 -76.09 25.43 44.42
N GLU A 23 -75.08 25.57 45.28
CA GLU A 23 -73.68 25.62 44.85
C GLU A 23 -73.21 24.27 44.34
N VAL A 24 -73.68 23.17 44.93
CA VAL A 24 -73.42 21.81 44.43
C VAL A 24 -73.91 21.66 43.00
N GLU A 25 -75.12 22.12 42.67
CA GLU A 25 -75.66 22.04 41.31
C GLU A 25 -74.90 22.96 40.33
N GLU A 26 -74.49 24.15 40.76
CA GLU A 26 -73.63 25.04 39.95
C GLU A 26 -72.24 24.43 39.68
N ILE A 27 -71.62 23.81 40.68
CA ILE A 27 -70.33 23.10 40.54
C ILE A 27 -70.49 21.93 39.59
N LYS A 28 -71.54 21.11 39.73
CA LYS A 28 -71.82 20.00 38.81
C LYS A 28 -72.00 20.49 37.37
N TYR A 29 -72.74 21.59 37.18
CA TYR A 29 -72.92 22.19 35.86
C TYR A 29 -71.59 22.71 35.28
N GLY A 30 -70.80 23.45 36.06
CA GLY A 30 -69.50 23.95 35.66
C GLY A 30 -68.49 22.84 35.35
N ALA A 31 -68.50 21.76 36.13
CA ALA A 31 -67.69 20.57 35.91
C ALA A 31 -68.10 19.86 34.61
N LYS A 32 -69.41 19.69 34.37
CA LYS A 32 -69.93 19.10 33.13
C LYS A 32 -69.53 19.93 31.91
N LYS A 33 -69.68 21.26 31.97
CA LYS A 33 -69.28 22.18 30.89
C LYS A 33 -67.77 22.13 30.64
N SER A 34 -66.96 22.18 31.68
CA SER A 34 -65.49 22.10 31.58
C SER A 34 -65.05 20.75 31.01
N LYS A 35 -65.71 19.65 31.40
CA LYS A 35 -65.48 18.32 30.84
C LYS A 35 -65.77 18.27 29.35
N THR A 36 -66.86 18.89 28.88
CA THR A 36 -67.16 19.00 27.44
C THR A 36 -66.07 19.79 26.70
N VAL A 37 -65.60 20.90 27.26
CA VAL A 37 -64.53 21.71 26.65
C VAL A 37 -63.21 20.93 26.59
N LEU A 38 -62.86 20.21 27.66
CA LEU A 38 -61.67 19.35 27.67
C LEU A 38 -61.76 18.25 26.62
N GLN A 39 -62.91 17.56 26.50
CA GLN A 39 -63.11 16.55 25.47
C GLN A 39 -62.99 17.13 24.04
N GLN A 40 -63.48 18.35 23.82
CA GLN A 40 -63.30 19.06 22.54
C GLN A 40 -61.83 19.36 22.26
N LEU A 41 -61.07 19.85 23.25
CA LEU A 41 -59.64 20.12 23.12
C LEU A 41 -58.84 18.83 22.89
N GLU A 42 -59.14 17.74 23.59
CA GLU A 42 -58.51 16.43 23.38
C GLU A 42 -58.77 15.91 21.96
N THR A 43 -59.98 16.10 21.44
CA THR A 43 -60.32 15.75 20.05
C THR A 43 -59.52 16.57 19.05
N GLN A 44 -59.39 17.88 19.28
CA GLN A 44 -58.58 18.76 18.42
C GLN A 44 -57.08 18.40 18.48
N ILE A 45 -56.54 18.08 19.66
CA ILE A 45 -55.16 17.63 19.81
C ILE A 45 -54.93 16.32 19.04
N ALA A 46 -55.86 15.36 19.14
CA ALA A 46 -55.78 14.10 18.40
C ALA A 46 -55.80 14.32 16.87
N GLU A 47 -56.66 15.22 16.37
CA GLU A 47 -56.73 15.58 14.96
C GLU A 47 -55.44 16.24 14.44
N VAL A 48 -54.87 17.17 15.23
CA VAL A 48 -53.57 17.80 14.91
C VAL A 48 -52.44 16.77 14.91
N HIS A 49 -52.42 15.84 15.88
CA HIS A 49 -51.43 14.76 15.91
C HIS A 49 -51.54 13.81 14.71
N ALA A 50 -52.75 13.42 14.32
CA ALA A 50 -52.97 12.59 13.13
C ALA A 50 -52.49 13.31 11.86
N THR A 51 -52.83 14.60 11.73
CA THR A 51 -52.35 15.45 10.61
C THR A 51 -50.82 15.54 10.60
N LEU A 52 -50.19 15.70 11.76
CA LEU A 52 -48.73 15.76 11.87
C LEU A 52 -48.05 14.45 11.45
N ILE A 53 -48.59 13.30 11.87
CA ILE A 53 -48.07 11.97 11.47
C ILE A 53 -48.14 11.81 9.95
N THR A 54 -49.28 12.12 9.32
CA THR A 54 -49.43 12.01 7.86
C THR A 54 -48.49 12.94 7.10
N LEU A 55 -48.21 14.14 7.62
CA LEU A 55 -47.22 15.06 7.05
C LEU A 55 -45.79 14.54 7.18
N PHE A 56 -45.44 13.87 8.28
CA PHE A 56 -44.13 13.24 8.44
C PHE A 56 -43.93 12.08 7.46
N GLU A 57 -44.92 11.20 7.32
CA GLU A 57 -44.88 10.10 6.34
C GLU A 57 -44.74 10.63 4.91
N ARG A 58 -45.49 11.69 4.57
CA ARG A 58 -45.37 12.35 3.26
C ARG A 58 -44.00 12.97 3.06
N ARG A 59 -43.44 13.63 4.08
CA ARG A 59 -42.09 14.20 4.01
C ARG A 59 -41.04 13.12 3.77
N GLU A 60 -41.12 11.98 4.46
CA GLU A 60 -40.19 10.87 4.24
C GLU A 60 -40.31 10.27 2.83
N ALA A 61 -41.53 10.13 2.32
CA ALA A 61 -41.76 9.66 0.95
C ALA A 61 -41.18 10.61 -0.10
N GLU A 62 -41.39 11.92 0.05
CA GLU A 62 -40.83 12.95 -0.84
C GLU A 62 -39.29 13.00 -0.73
N GLN A 63 -38.74 12.80 0.47
CA GLN A 63 -37.29 12.75 0.68
C GLN A 63 -36.66 11.52 0.01
N ASP A 64 -37.30 10.35 0.05
CA ASP A 64 -36.86 9.16 -0.69
C ASP A 64 -36.91 9.40 -2.21
N LEU A 65 -38.00 10.00 -2.70
CA LEU A 65 -38.15 10.35 -4.11
C LEU A 65 -37.07 11.32 -4.58
N LEU A 66 -36.81 12.39 -3.81
CA LEU A 66 -35.74 13.36 -4.08
C LEU A 66 -34.37 12.67 -4.13
N SER A 67 -34.11 11.76 -3.20
CA SER A 67 -32.86 10.99 -3.15
C SER A 67 -32.67 10.12 -4.39
N ARG A 68 -33.74 9.53 -4.94
CA ARG A 68 -33.70 8.77 -6.20
C ARG A 68 -33.39 9.67 -7.40
N TYR A 69 -34.00 10.85 -7.48
CA TYR A 69 -33.70 11.82 -8.53
C TYR A 69 -32.25 12.33 -8.45
N GLN A 70 -31.77 12.64 -7.25
CA GLN A 70 -30.36 13.01 -7.04
C GLN A 70 -29.40 11.88 -7.44
N CYS A 71 -29.72 10.63 -7.11
CA CYS A 71 -28.95 9.46 -7.58
C CYS A 71 -28.91 9.33 -9.11
N ALA A 72 -30.01 9.68 -9.79
CA ALA A 72 -30.11 9.66 -11.26
C ALA A 72 -29.35 10.82 -11.92
N LEU A 73 -29.27 11.97 -11.24
CA LEU A 73 -28.51 13.14 -11.68
C LEU A 73 -27.05 13.14 -11.21
N SER A 74 -26.65 12.11 -10.45
CA SER A 74 -25.30 12.01 -9.90
C SER A 74 -24.25 12.13 -11.01
N PRO A 75 -23.22 12.99 -10.83
CA PRO A 75 -22.16 13.19 -11.81
C PRO A 75 -21.51 11.88 -12.29
N ILE A 76 -21.46 10.86 -11.42
CA ILE A 76 -20.88 9.55 -11.74
C ILE A 76 -21.56 8.86 -12.93
N ARG A 77 -22.84 9.13 -13.20
CA ARG A 77 -23.57 8.56 -14.34
C ARG A 77 -23.20 9.20 -15.68
N ARG A 78 -22.53 10.35 -15.67
CA ARG A 78 -22.04 11.03 -16.88
C ARG A 78 -20.61 10.61 -17.24
N ILE A 79 -19.96 9.82 -16.39
CA ILE A 79 -18.59 9.35 -16.61
C ILE A 79 -18.62 8.23 -17.66
N PRO A 80 -17.76 8.27 -18.68
CA PRO A 80 -17.59 7.17 -19.64
C PRO A 80 -17.35 5.82 -18.95
N GLN A 81 -17.89 4.75 -19.53
CA GLN A 81 -17.88 3.41 -18.91
C GLN A 81 -16.46 2.89 -18.65
N ASP A 82 -15.50 3.22 -19.50
CA ASP A 82 -14.08 2.91 -19.35
C ASP A 82 -13.44 3.63 -18.16
N VAL A 83 -13.83 4.88 -17.90
CA VAL A 83 -13.35 5.64 -16.73
C VAL A 83 -14.00 5.09 -15.45
N LEU A 84 -15.29 4.76 -15.47
CA LEU A 84 -15.94 4.06 -14.35
C LEU A 84 -15.27 2.71 -14.06
N PHE A 85 -14.91 1.97 -15.10
CA PHE A 85 -14.18 0.72 -14.95
C PHE A 85 -12.84 0.93 -14.25
N LYS A 86 -12.06 1.95 -14.66
CA LYS A 86 -10.82 2.33 -13.97
C LYS A 86 -11.08 2.68 -12.51
N ILE A 87 -12.08 3.51 -12.22
CA ILE A 87 -12.45 3.88 -10.84
C ILE A 87 -12.77 2.64 -10.00
N PHE A 88 -13.60 1.72 -10.52
CA PHE A 88 -13.97 0.50 -9.80
C PHE A 88 -12.77 -0.43 -9.58
N LEU A 89 -11.88 -0.57 -10.57
CA LEU A 89 -10.64 -1.32 -10.40
C LEU A 89 -9.78 -0.73 -9.28
N PHE A 90 -9.60 0.60 -9.24
CA PHE A 90 -8.82 1.28 -8.20
C PHE A 90 -9.45 1.16 -6.79
N THR A 91 -10.78 1.12 -6.68
CA THR A 91 -11.44 0.98 -5.37
C THR A 91 -11.40 -0.44 -4.79
N ARG A 92 -10.97 -1.43 -5.58
CA ARG A 92 -10.98 -2.85 -5.16
C ARG A 92 -9.77 -3.23 -4.31
N GLU A 93 -8.68 -2.47 -4.40
CA GLU A 93 -7.44 -2.69 -3.64
C GLU A 93 -7.54 -2.20 -2.19
N TRP A 94 -8.70 -1.73 -1.76
CA TRP A 94 -8.95 -1.33 -0.38
C TRP A 94 -9.10 -2.61 0.46
N GLY A 95 -7.96 -3.16 0.85
CA GLY A 95 -7.89 -4.33 1.71
C GLY A 95 -8.60 -4.09 3.04
N PRO A 96 -9.02 -5.17 3.73
CA PRO A 96 -9.68 -5.09 5.03
C PRO A 96 -8.78 -4.54 6.15
N ASP A 97 -7.49 -4.31 5.89
CA ASP A 97 -6.51 -3.85 6.88
C ASP A 97 -6.56 -2.33 7.12
N SER A 98 -7.48 -1.60 6.48
CA SER A 98 -7.83 -0.25 6.93
C SER A 98 -8.74 -0.37 8.15
N GLU A 99 -8.16 -0.61 9.33
CA GLU A 99 -8.83 -0.64 10.64
C GLU A 99 -9.58 0.65 11.01
N ALA A 100 -9.60 1.66 10.14
CA ALA A 100 -10.32 2.89 10.34
C ALA A 100 -11.53 3.00 9.41
N ILE A 101 -12.67 3.22 10.05
CA ILE A 101 -13.95 3.66 9.52
C ILE A 101 -14.87 2.53 9.03
N THR A 102 -15.65 1.99 9.97
CA THR A 102 -16.93 1.32 9.73
C THR A 102 -17.93 2.32 9.14
N ILE A 103 -17.66 2.87 7.95
CA ILE A 103 -18.69 3.60 7.21
C ILE A 103 -19.68 2.52 6.76
N LYS A 104 -20.90 2.58 7.31
CA LYS A 104 -22.07 1.92 6.72
C LYS A 104 -22.34 2.55 5.35
N THR A 105 -21.48 2.31 4.37
CA THR A 105 -21.71 2.76 3.00
C THR A 105 -22.86 1.93 2.46
N ARG A 106 -24.00 2.57 2.18
CA ARG A 106 -24.95 2.00 1.23
C ARG A 106 -24.18 1.85 -0.10
N PRO A 107 -24.23 0.70 -0.78
CA PRO A 107 -23.58 0.54 -2.08
C PRO A 107 -24.10 1.62 -3.03
N VAL A 108 -23.26 2.61 -3.35
CA VAL A 108 -23.60 3.70 -4.25
C VAL A 108 -23.26 3.24 -5.66
N GLY A 109 -24.26 2.72 -6.37
CA GLY A 109 -24.12 2.26 -7.75
C GLY A 109 -25.40 1.57 -8.23
N PRO A 110 -25.65 1.50 -9.55
CA PRO A 110 -26.75 0.69 -10.05
C PRO A 110 -26.60 -0.74 -9.54
N ARG A 111 -27.70 -1.33 -9.02
CA ARG A 111 -27.75 -2.78 -8.79
C ARG A 111 -27.25 -3.43 -10.08
N PRO A 112 -26.21 -4.28 -10.03
CA PRO A 112 -25.67 -4.86 -11.25
C PRO A 112 -26.82 -5.54 -12.00
N GLY A 113 -27.14 -5.04 -13.19
CA GLY A 113 -28.05 -5.75 -14.09
C GLY A 113 -27.44 -7.10 -14.49
N ARG A 114 -28.11 -7.86 -15.37
CA ARG A 114 -27.67 -9.19 -15.84
C ARG A 114 -26.26 -9.24 -16.48
N LYS A 115 -25.56 -8.11 -16.64
CA LYS A 115 -24.20 -8.01 -17.16
C LYS A 115 -23.36 -7.00 -16.35
N PRO A 116 -22.94 -7.31 -15.11
CA PRO A 116 -21.89 -6.55 -14.45
C PRO A 116 -20.58 -6.71 -15.23
N LEU A 117 -19.77 -5.65 -15.24
CA LEU A 117 -18.45 -5.57 -15.89
C LEU A 117 -17.59 -6.81 -15.56
N ALA A 118 -17.08 -7.48 -16.59
CA ALA A 118 -16.19 -8.63 -16.45
C ALA A 118 -14.80 -8.15 -16.00
N SER A 119 -14.51 -8.22 -14.70
CA SER A 119 -13.16 -8.01 -14.19
C SER A 119 -12.30 -9.24 -14.46
N HIS A 120 -11.03 -9.05 -14.85
CA HIS A 120 -10.07 -10.14 -15.08
C HIS A 120 -9.34 -10.60 -13.82
N THR A 121 -9.48 -9.83 -12.73
CA THR A 121 -8.83 -10.12 -11.45
C THR A 121 -9.81 -10.72 -10.47
N PHE A 122 -9.41 -11.76 -9.74
CA PHE A 122 -10.19 -12.35 -8.67
C PHE A 122 -9.34 -12.53 -7.42
N PHE A 123 -9.88 -12.05 -6.30
CA PHE A 123 -9.29 -12.20 -4.98
C PHE A 123 -10.14 -13.22 -4.23
N LEU A 124 -9.54 -14.36 -3.91
CA LEU A 124 -10.19 -15.42 -3.17
C LEU A 124 -9.44 -15.61 -1.85
N LYS A 125 -10.14 -15.33 -0.75
CA LYS A 125 -9.69 -15.72 0.57
C LYS A 125 -10.35 -17.05 0.88
N ALA A 126 -9.56 -18.09 1.09
CA ALA A 126 -10.07 -19.39 1.49
C ALA A 126 -10.81 -19.20 2.84
N ALA A 127 -12.10 -19.49 2.84
CA ALA A 127 -12.78 -19.85 4.08
C ALA A 127 -12.29 -21.25 4.50
N GLU A 128 -12.56 -21.64 5.74
CA GLU A 128 -12.24 -23.00 6.22
C GLU A 128 -12.92 -24.08 5.35
N ASP A 129 -14.03 -23.73 4.69
CA ASP A 129 -14.73 -24.55 3.71
C ASP A 129 -14.19 -24.33 2.28
N ALA A 130 -14.00 -25.43 1.55
CA ALA A 130 -13.31 -25.50 0.26
C ALA A 130 -13.69 -24.37 -0.73
N PRO A 131 -12.70 -23.76 -1.44
CA PRO A 131 -12.91 -22.60 -2.31
C PRO A 131 -13.91 -22.82 -3.46
N PHE A 132 -14.17 -24.07 -3.83
CA PHE A 132 -15.15 -24.43 -4.87
C PHE A 132 -16.60 -24.13 -4.47
N VAL A 133 -16.88 -23.99 -3.18
CA VAL A 133 -18.22 -23.69 -2.66
C VAL A 133 -18.54 -22.19 -2.78
N ASP A 134 -17.58 -21.32 -3.11
CA ASP A 134 -17.87 -19.89 -3.25
C ASP A 134 -18.64 -19.60 -4.56
N PRO A 135 -19.95 -19.27 -4.51
CA PRO A 135 -20.74 -19.00 -5.72
C PRO A 135 -20.23 -17.76 -6.47
N ARG A 136 -19.47 -16.88 -5.81
CA ARG A 136 -18.87 -15.70 -6.44
C ARG A 136 -17.74 -16.09 -7.38
N LEU A 137 -16.98 -17.14 -7.07
CA LEU A 137 -15.92 -17.66 -7.93
C LEU A 137 -16.51 -18.25 -9.21
N GLN A 138 -17.52 -19.12 -9.10
CA GLN A 138 -18.20 -19.68 -10.27
C GLN A 138 -18.82 -18.59 -11.13
N SER A 139 -19.57 -17.66 -10.52
CA SER A 139 -20.16 -16.54 -11.24
C SER A 139 -19.11 -15.66 -11.93
N TRP A 140 -17.92 -15.51 -11.34
CA TRP A 140 -16.83 -14.76 -11.96
C TRP A 140 -16.20 -15.52 -13.13
N LEU A 141 -15.92 -16.81 -12.98
CA LEU A 141 -15.38 -17.67 -14.04
C LEU A 141 -16.32 -17.74 -15.24
N GLU A 142 -17.63 -17.90 -15.01
CA GLU A 142 -18.66 -17.87 -16.05
C GLU A 142 -18.69 -16.53 -16.79
N ARG A 143 -18.62 -15.41 -16.05
CA ARG A 143 -18.60 -14.06 -16.66
C ARG A 143 -17.32 -13.77 -17.42
N ALA A 144 -16.18 -14.28 -16.96
CA ALA A 144 -14.92 -14.15 -17.68
C ALA A 144 -14.92 -14.95 -19.00
N GLY A 145 -15.91 -15.83 -19.22
CA GLY A 145 -16.00 -16.64 -20.44
C GLY A 145 -14.85 -17.64 -20.54
N THR A 146 -14.49 -18.05 -21.75
CA THR A 146 -13.47 -19.09 -22.01
C THR A 146 -12.14 -18.56 -22.57
N SER A 147 -12.09 -17.33 -23.07
CA SER A 147 -10.91 -16.79 -23.79
C SER A 147 -10.14 -15.73 -23.00
N VAL A 148 -10.75 -15.16 -21.98
CA VAL A 148 -10.18 -14.01 -21.26
C VAL A 148 -9.10 -14.46 -20.28
N PRO A 149 -7.91 -13.82 -20.27
CA PRO A 149 -6.88 -14.09 -19.28
C PRO A 149 -7.37 -13.86 -17.84
N LEU A 150 -6.86 -14.66 -16.91
CA LEU A 150 -7.27 -14.65 -15.51
C LEU A 150 -6.10 -14.21 -14.62
N ASP A 151 -6.37 -13.24 -13.73
CA ASP A 151 -5.46 -12.85 -12.66
C ASP A 151 -6.03 -13.33 -11.33
N ILE A 152 -5.37 -14.26 -10.68
CA ILE A 152 -5.87 -14.94 -9.49
C ILE A 152 -4.95 -14.63 -8.32
N THR A 153 -5.52 -14.03 -7.27
CA THR A 153 -4.88 -13.96 -5.95
C THR A 153 -5.62 -14.89 -5.00
N PHE A 154 -4.94 -15.94 -4.54
CA PHE A 154 -5.47 -16.93 -3.62
C PHE A 154 -4.75 -16.85 -2.27
N ASN A 155 -5.51 -16.52 -1.23
CA ASN A 155 -5.01 -16.48 0.14
C ASN A 155 -5.56 -17.68 0.91
N GLY A 156 -4.72 -18.70 1.06
CA GLY A 156 -5.00 -19.87 1.89
C GLY A 156 -5.01 -19.57 3.38
N PRO A 157 -5.34 -20.56 4.22
CA PRO A 157 -5.32 -20.42 5.66
C PRO A 157 -3.93 -20.03 6.16
N GLN A 158 -3.88 -19.02 7.04
CA GLN A 158 -2.66 -18.57 7.70
C GLN A 158 -2.27 -19.56 8.79
N GLN A 159 -0.96 -19.75 9.01
CA GLN A 159 -0.47 -20.53 10.13
C GLN A 159 -0.69 -19.75 11.44
N ARG A 160 -1.79 -20.03 12.13
CA ARG A 160 -2.10 -19.39 13.43
C ARG A 160 -1.67 -20.20 14.64
N SER A 161 -1.37 -21.50 14.49
CA SER A 161 -0.93 -22.34 15.61
C SER A 161 0.26 -23.22 15.25
N SER A 162 1.13 -23.42 16.24
CA SER A 162 2.29 -24.34 16.22
C SER A 162 1.90 -25.82 16.22
N SER A 163 0.63 -26.17 16.42
CA SER A 163 0.15 -27.55 16.66
C SER A 163 0.11 -28.50 15.44
N GLY A 164 0.89 -28.27 14.39
CA GLY A 164 1.09 -29.22 13.27
C GLY A 164 -0.07 -29.34 12.27
N ASP A 165 -1.27 -29.66 12.74
CA ASP A 165 -2.39 -30.12 11.90
C ASP A 165 -3.33 -29.00 11.44
N HIS A 166 -2.85 -28.10 10.57
CA HIS A 166 -3.76 -27.14 9.91
C HIS A 166 -4.15 -27.62 8.52
N PRO A 167 -5.42 -27.43 8.11
CA PRO A 167 -5.88 -27.79 6.78
C PRO A 167 -5.10 -27.01 5.71
N THR A 168 -4.65 -27.72 4.67
CA THR A 168 -4.12 -27.12 3.44
C THR A 168 -5.27 -26.83 2.49
N ALA A 169 -5.31 -25.63 1.91
CA ALA A 169 -6.32 -25.31 0.91
C ALA A 169 -5.94 -25.91 -0.46
N SER A 170 -6.83 -26.71 -1.03
CA SER A 170 -6.65 -27.27 -2.37
C SER A 170 -6.91 -26.22 -3.46
N ILE A 171 -5.97 -26.13 -4.41
CA ILE A 171 -6.06 -25.29 -5.61
C ILE A 171 -6.33 -26.10 -6.88
N ALA A 172 -6.71 -27.38 -6.74
CA ALA A 172 -7.01 -28.27 -7.86
C ALA A 172 -8.12 -27.74 -8.79
N TRP A 173 -9.04 -26.92 -8.25
CA TRP A 173 -10.11 -26.27 -9.02
C TRP A 173 -9.59 -25.35 -10.15
N MET A 174 -8.33 -24.91 -10.07
CA MET A 174 -7.70 -24.09 -11.13
C MET A 174 -7.34 -24.92 -12.37
N SER A 175 -7.31 -26.26 -12.27
CA SER A 175 -6.86 -27.16 -13.35
C SER A 175 -7.54 -26.89 -14.70
N PRO A 176 -8.87 -26.71 -14.80
CA PRO A 176 -9.54 -26.41 -16.08
C PRO A 176 -9.16 -25.04 -16.67
N TYR A 177 -8.66 -24.12 -15.85
CA TYR A 177 -8.44 -22.72 -16.21
C TYR A 177 -6.96 -22.36 -16.40
N ARG A 178 -6.02 -23.29 -16.14
CA ARG A 178 -4.56 -23.08 -16.16
C ARG A 178 -4.02 -22.42 -17.44
N HIS A 179 -4.62 -22.71 -18.59
CA HIS A 179 -4.23 -22.17 -19.89
C HIS A 179 -4.55 -20.68 -20.05
N ARG A 180 -5.30 -20.08 -19.11
CA ARG A 180 -5.69 -18.66 -19.12
C ARG A 180 -5.13 -17.87 -17.94
N VAL A 181 -4.64 -18.55 -16.91
CA VAL A 181 -4.09 -17.86 -15.74
C VAL A 181 -2.80 -17.17 -16.16
N ARG A 182 -2.81 -15.84 -16.13
CA ARG A 182 -1.69 -14.98 -16.51
C ARG A 182 -0.88 -14.54 -15.31
N ASN A 183 -1.57 -14.08 -14.28
CA ASN A 183 -0.96 -13.67 -13.03
C ASN A 183 -1.51 -14.52 -11.89
N LEU A 184 -0.64 -15.23 -11.18
CA LEU A 184 -1.00 -16.08 -10.04
C LEU A 184 -0.26 -15.62 -8.79
N SER A 185 -1.00 -15.17 -7.79
CA SER A 185 -0.48 -14.84 -6.47
C SER A 185 -1.05 -15.82 -5.45
N LEU A 186 -0.18 -16.52 -4.75
CA LEU A 186 -0.50 -17.59 -3.82
C LEU A 186 0.02 -17.22 -2.44
N SER A 187 -0.82 -17.29 -1.41
CA SER A 187 -0.37 -17.13 -0.03
C SER A 187 -0.97 -18.16 0.92
N GLY A 188 -0.33 -18.35 2.08
CA GLY A 188 -0.81 -19.26 3.14
C GLY A 188 -0.46 -20.74 2.89
N ARG A 189 -1.17 -21.65 3.55
CA ARG A 189 -0.97 -23.11 3.41
C ARG A 189 -1.78 -23.68 2.24
N LEU A 190 -1.12 -24.10 1.16
CA LEU A 190 -1.78 -24.67 -0.01
C LEU A 190 -1.33 -26.11 -0.27
N CYS A 191 -2.18 -26.86 -0.95
CA CYS A 191 -1.79 -28.11 -1.60
C CYS A 191 -0.93 -27.83 -2.85
N ASP A 192 -0.50 -28.91 -3.51
CA ASP A 192 0.26 -28.83 -4.76
C ASP A 192 -0.49 -28.06 -5.85
N LEU A 193 0.26 -27.39 -6.73
CA LEU A 193 -0.29 -26.84 -7.95
C LEU A 193 -0.83 -27.97 -8.83
N PRO A 194 -1.97 -27.77 -9.52
CA PRO A 194 -2.42 -28.75 -10.49
C PRO A 194 -1.36 -28.97 -11.56
N GLY A 195 -1.13 -30.25 -11.88
CA GLY A 195 -0.23 -30.71 -12.93
C GLY A 195 -0.52 -30.11 -14.30
N GLY A 196 0.47 -30.22 -15.20
CA GLY A 196 0.35 -29.83 -16.59
C GLY A 196 0.98 -28.48 -16.95
N GLN A 197 0.64 -27.99 -18.14
CA GLN A 197 1.26 -26.79 -18.72
C GLN A 197 0.45 -25.52 -18.41
N TRP A 198 1.14 -24.52 -17.86
CA TRP A 198 0.61 -23.19 -17.57
C TRP A 198 1.06 -22.22 -18.67
N GLN A 199 0.50 -22.39 -19.86
CA GLN A 199 0.99 -21.72 -21.08
C GLN A 199 0.86 -20.20 -21.06
N SER A 200 -0.08 -19.65 -20.29
CA SER A 200 -0.29 -18.19 -20.22
C SER A 200 0.31 -17.55 -18.97
N LEU A 201 0.89 -18.34 -18.04
CA LEU A 201 1.36 -17.81 -16.76
C LEU A 201 2.64 -17.01 -16.96
N GLU A 202 2.55 -15.70 -16.77
CA GLU A 202 3.65 -14.74 -16.90
C GLU A 202 4.21 -14.34 -15.53
N THR A 203 3.35 -14.27 -14.51
CA THR A 203 3.70 -13.82 -13.15
C THR A 203 3.29 -14.87 -12.11
N LEU A 204 4.25 -15.33 -11.32
CA LEU A 204 4.01 -16.20 -10.16
C LEU A 204 4.52 -15.52 -8.89
N LYS A 205 3.62 -15.21 -7.96
CA LYS A 205 3.92 -14.68 -6.62
C LYS A 205 3.55 -15.73 -5.58
N ILE A 206 4.45 -15.97 -4.63
CA ILE A 206 4.32 -16.97 -3.58
C ILE A 206 4.66 -16.29 -2.26
N ASP A 207 3.70 -16.16 -1.34
CA ASP A 207 3.83 -15.45 -0.06
C ASP A 207 3.55 -16.35 1.15
N GLN A 208 4.44 -16.36 2.13
CA GLN A 208 4.33 -17.15 3.38
C GLN A 208 4.05 -18.63 3.13
N PHE A 209 4.62 -19.15 2.05
CA PHE A 209 4.30 -20.48 1.58
C PHE A 209 5.05 -21.52 2.41
N LEU A 210 4.29 -22.45 2.99
CA LEU A 210 4.81 -23.67 3.61
C LEU A 210 4.24 -24.83 2.80
N LEU A 211 5.03 -25.30 1.85
CA LEU A 211 4.75 -26.57 1.22
C LEU A 211 5.07 -27.67 2.20
N HIS A 212 4.03 -28.38 2.63
CA HIS A 212 4.19 -29.60 3.39
C HIS A 212 4.64 -30.78 2.49
N VAL A 213 4.71 -30.58 1.16
CA VAL A 213 4.91 -31.65 0.18
C VAL A 213 5.66 -31.14 -1.06
N SER A 214 6.54 -31.97 -1.61
CA SER A 214 7.14 -31.79 -2.94
C SER A 214 6.05 -31.79 -4.02
N TRP A 215 6.07 -30.80 -4.93
CA TRP A 215 5.09 -30.63 -6.03
C TRP A 215 4.93 -31.85 -6.95
N SER A 216 5.78 -32.87 -6.80
CA SER A 216 5.82 -34.08 -7.62
C SER A 216 4.75 -35.13 -7.28
N ARG A 217 3.89 -34.95 -6.27
CA ARG A 217 2.87 -35.97 -5.95
C ARG A 217 1.79 -36.15 -7.01
N SER A 218 1.53 -35.15 -7.86
CA SER A 218 0.44 -35.23 -8.84
C SER A 218 0.72 -36.14 -10.04
N GLY A 219 1.90 -36.75 -10.16
CA GLY A 219 2.28 -37.64 -11.27
C GLY A 219 2.49 -36.93 -12.63
N GLU A 220 1.81 -35.82 -12.87
CA GLU A 220 2.02 -34.94 -14.02
C GLU A 220 3.00 -33.81 -13.70
N ALA A 221 4.02 -33.64 -14.55
CA ALA A 221 4.97 -32.54 -14.44
C ALA A 221 4.28 -31.19 -14.67
N VAL A 222 4.58 -30.23 -13.79
CA VAL A 222 4.16 -28.82 -13.95
C VAL A 222 5.19 -28.09 -14.80
N THR A 223 4.75 -27.24 -15.74
CA THR A 223 5.66 -26.41 -16.55
C THR A 223 5.09 -25.01 -16.76
N PHE A 224 5.96 -23.99 -16.83
CA PHE A 224 5.57 -22.58 -16.96
C PHE A 224 6.26 -21.89 -18.16
N PRO A 225 5.97 -22.29 -19.42
CA PRO A 225 6.76 -21.85 -20.58
C PRO A 225 6.72 -20.33 -20.84
N SER A 226 5.73 -19.60 -20.33
CA SER A 226 5.61 -18.14 -20.52
C SER A 226 6.04 -17.33 -19.28
N LEU A 227 6.55 -17.98 -18.24
CA LEU A 227 6.88 -17.30 -16.99
C LEU A 227 8.02 -16.30 -17.19
N ARG A 228 7.82 -15.08 -16.72
CA ARG A 228 8.77 -13.95 -16.81
C ARG A 228 9.08 -13.35 -15.44
N TYR A 229 8.09 -13.34 -14.55
CA TYR A 229 8.23 -12.84 -13.19
C TYR A 229 8.03 -13.97 -12.17
N VAL A 230 8.95 -14.08 -11.21
CA VAL A 230 8.76 -14.89 -10.00
C VAL A 230 9.05 -14.05 -8.76
N GLY A 231 8.12 -14.08 -7.80
CA GLY A 231 8.26 -13.44 -6.50
C GLY A 231 8.06 -14.42 -5.36
N PHE A 232 9.03 -14.52 -4.47
CA PHE A 232 8.91 -15.26 -3.21
C PHE A 232 8.90 -14.28 -2.05
N ARG A 233 7.92 -14.43 -1.15
CA ARG A 233 7.82 -13.68 0.09
C ARG A 233 7.68 -14.62 1.27
N GLY A 234 8.37 -14.30 2.35
CA GLY A 234 8.40 -15.11 3.57
C GLY A 234 9.37 -16.29 3.52
N GLY A 235 9.57 -16.99 2.40
CA GLY A 235 10.58 -18.06 2.30
C GLY A 235 10.92 -18.49 0.88
N PHE A 236 12.06 -19.15 0.73
CA PHE A 236 12.49 -19.74 -0.54
C PHE A 236 12.09 -21.20 -0.67
N LEU A 237 11.67 -21.59 -1.87
CA LEU A 237 11.44 -22.96 -2.25
C LEU A 237 12.07 -23.13 -3.64
N ASN A 238 13.06 -24.01 -3.75
CA ASN A 238 13.61 -24.34 -5.06
C ASN A 238 12.59 -25.18 -5.82
N LEU A 239 11.86 -24.52 -6.72
CA LEU A 239 10.84 -25.15 -7.53
C LEU A 239 11.45 -25.57 -8.86
N GLU A 240 11.70 -26.87 -9.02
CA GLU A 240 12.21 -27.46 -10.28
C GLU A 240 11.43 -27.02 -11.54
N PRO A 241 10.09 -26.83 -11.50
CA PRO A 241 9.32 -26.41 -12.67
C PRO A 241 9.61 -24.99 -13.18
N ILE A 242 10.30 -24.15 -12.42
CA ILE A 242 10.52 -22.75 -12.79
C ILE A 242 11.59 -22.68 -13.89
N PRO A 243 11.29 -22.06 -15.05
CA PRO A 243 12.27 -21.91 -16.12
C PRO A 243 13.17 -20.70 -15.83
N TRP A 244 14.08 -20.83 -14.87
CA TRP A 244 14.95 -19.75 -14.37
C TRP A 244 15.64 -18.94 -15.48
N ARG A 245 16.03 -19.60 -16.59
CA ARG A 245 16.77 -18.97 -17.70
C ARG A 245 16.00 -17.88 -18.47
N GLN A 246 14.67 -17.93 -18.48
CA GLN A 246 13.83 -16.97 -19.22
C GLN A 246 13.19 -15.90 -18.32
N LEU A 247 13.44 -15.94 -17.01
CA LEU A 247 12.93 -14.93 -16.10
C LEU A 247 13.60 -13.59 -16.40
N THR A 248 12.76 -12.57 -16.52
CA THR A 248 13.18 -11.17 -16.63
C THR A 248 13.12 -10.47 -15.28
N GLU A 249 12.29 -10.97 -14.35
CA GLU A 249 12.12 -10.40 -13.03
C GLU A 249 12.11 -11.46 -11.93
N LEU A 250 12.89 -11.21 -10.87
CA LEU A 250 13.00 -12.07 -9.70
C LEU A 250 12.91 -11.22 -8.44
N SER A 251 12.02 -11.60 -7.53
CA SER A 251 11.88 -10.96 -6.22
C SER A 251 11.97 -11.99 -5.10
N LEU A 252 12.88 -11.77 -4.15
CA LEU A 252 13.14 -12.61 -2.99
C LEU A 252 13.00 -11.75 -1.73
N GLU A 253 11.83 -11.77 -1.08
CA GLU A 253 11.52 -10.95 0.09
C GLU A 253 11.27 -11.81 1.32
N PHE A 254 12.33 -12.20 2.04
CA PHE A 254 12.19 -13.05 3.23
C PHE A 254 12.08 -12.20 4.49
N ASP A 255 11.32 -12.73 5.45
CA ASP A 255 11.28 -12.16 6.80
C ASP A 255 12.57 -12.50 7.54
N ASN A 256 12.75 -11.95 8.74
CA ASN A 256 13.96 -12.19 9.55
C ASN A 256 14.08 -13.62 10.08
N TYR A 257 13.09 -14.48 9.86
CA TYR A 257 13.01 -15.83 10.41
C TYR A 257 13.27 -16.92 9.37
N ARG A 258 13.28 -16.57 8.08
CA ARG A 258 13.61 -17.50 7.00
C ARG A 258 14.81 -17.03 6.22
N PHE A 259 15.60 -18.00 5.81
CA PHE A 259 16.92 -17.75 5.26
C PHE A 259 17.12 -18.63 4.04
N ILE A 260 17.93 -18.14 3.11
CA ILE A 260 18.44 -18.90 1.98
C ILE A 260 19.95 -19.08 2.16
N GLY A 261 20.46 -20.28 1.85
CA GLY A 261 21.90 -20.53 1.90
C GLY A 261 22.63 -19.66 0.86
N ARG A 262 23.88 -19.26 1.14
CA ARG A 262 24.66 -18.42 0.20
C ARG A 262 24.85 -19.13 -1.14
N ALA A 263 25.27 -20.40 -1.08
CA ALA A 263 25.46 -21.23 -2.27
C ALA A 263 24.15 -21.45 -3.03
N GLU A 264 23.03 -21.64 -2.33
CA GLU A 264 21.71 -21.80 -2.95
C GLU A 264 21.29 -20.52 -3.69
N LEU A 265 21.46 -19.35 -3.07
CA LEU A 265 21.17 -18.07 -3.71
C LEU A 265 22.06 -17.83 -4.93
N LEU A 266 23.36 -18.09 -4.84
CA LEU A 266 24.27 -17.93 -5.98
C LEU A 266 23.94 -18.91 -7.12
N ASN A 267 23.65 -20.16 -6.80
CA ASN A 267 23.23 -21.16 -7.78
C ASN A 267 21.92 -20.79 -8.46
N LEU A 268 20.99 -20.19 -7.72
CA LEU A 268 19.75 -19.66 -8.26
C LEU A 268 20.03 -18.52 -9.25
N LEU A 269 20.78 -17.51 -8.83
CA LEU A 269 21.10 -16.35 -9.67
C LEU A 269 21.93 -16.73 -10.90
N ALA A 270 22.80 -17.75 -10.79
CA ALA A 270 23.57 -18.28 -11.92
C ALA A 270 22.69 -18.89 -13.02
N GLN A 271 21.47 -19.31 -12.70
CA GLN A 271 20.52 -19.85 -13.65
C GLN A 271 19.67 -18.76 -14.34
N THR A 272 19.56 -17.57 -13.76
CA THR A 272 18.72 -16.47 -14.26
C THR A 272 19.49 -15.54 -15.20
N LYS A 273 19.81 -16.04 -16.40
CA LYS A 273 20.65 -15.30 -17.36
C LYS A 273 19.96 -14.12 -18.04
N SER A 274 18.64 -14.13 -18.16
CA SER A 274 17.86 -13.09 -18.84
C SER A 274 17.29 -12.03 -17.88
N LEU A 275 17.82 -11.97 -16.65
CA LEU A 275 17.23 -11.16 -15.60
C LEU A 275 17.50 -9.67 -15.83
N VAL A 276 16.46 -8.85 -15.77
CA VAL A 276 16.48 -7.39 -15.93
C VAL A 276 16.22 -6.68 -14.61
N HIS A 277 15.31 -7.22 -13.80
CA HIS A 277 15.00 -6.68 -12.47
C HIS A 277 15.21 -7.73 -11.38
N LEU A 278 16.04 -7.38 -10.40
CA LEU A 278 16.38 -8.25 -9.28
C LEU A 278 16.03 -7.55 -7.97
N THR A 279 15.19 -8.19 -7.15
CA THR A 279 14.92 -7.76 -5.77
C THR A 279 15.38 -8.84 -4.79
N VAL A 280 16.31 -8.50 -3.89
CA VAL A 280 16.86 -9.40 -2.87
C VAL A 280 16.75 -8.74 -1.50
N LYS A 281 15.65 -9.00 -0.82
CA LYS A 281 15.36 -8.58 0.56
C LYS A 281 15.28 -9.80 1.47
N CYS A 282 16.34 -10.60 1.51
CA CYS A 282 16.41 -11.80 2.33
C CYS A 282 17.55 -11.74 3.34
N THR A 283 17.47 -12.55 4.40
CA THR A 283 18.61 -12.90 5.24
C THR A 283 19.25 -14.20 4.71
N THR A 284 20.57 -14.29 4.81
CA THR A 284 21.30 -15.53 4.47
C THR A 284 21.91 -16.09 5.74
N TYR A 285 21.96 -17.41 5.86
CA TYR A 285 22.83 -18.04 6.85
C TYR A 285 24.23 -18.12 6.27
N GLY A 286 25.23 -17.81 7.09
CA GLY A 286 26.59 -18.19 6.76
C GLY A 286 26.70 -19.69 6.95
N ASP A 287 27.17 -20.39 5.94
CA ASP A 287 27.55 -21.81 6.07
C ASP A 287 28.62 -22.00 7.17
N ASP A 288 29.29 -20.90 7.56
CA ASP A 288 30.35 -20.82 8.59
C ASP A 288 29.85 -20.63 10.02
N GLU A 289 28.56 -20.32 10.23
CA GLU A 289 27.95 -20.23 11.57
C GLU A 289 27.50 -21.60 12.10
N GLU A 290 27.68 -22.68 11.32
CA GLU A 290 27.71 -24.00 11.92
C GLU A 290 28.88 -24.04 12.89
N TYR A 291 28.56 -23.93 14.19
CA TYR A 291 29.47 -24.22 15.28
C TYR A 291 29.95 -25.67 15.10
N SER A 292 30.95 -25.89 14.25
CA SER A 292 31.76 -27.09 14.33
C SER A 292 32.33 -27.03 15.74
N GLY A 293 32.06 -28.04 16.55
CA GLY A 293 32.46 -28.08 17.97
C GLY A 293 33.97 -27.90 18.21
N ASN A 294 34.75 -27.80 17.13
CA ASN A 294 36.20 -27.61 17.12
C ASN A 294 36.65 -26.15 16.92
N GLY A 295 35.73 -25.17 16.82
CA GLY A 295 36.07 -23.74 16.82
C GLY A 295 36.92 -23.24 15.64
N THR A 296 37.11 -24.06 14.60
CA THR A 296 37.84 -23.67 13.40
C THR A 296 36.86 -23.06 12.40
N ILE A 297 36.99 -21.75 12.17
CA ILE A 297 36.25 -21.01 11.15
C ILE A 297 36.85 -21.41 9.81
N ILE A 298 36.19 -22.29 9.08
CA ILE A 298 36.54 -22.58 7.69
C ILE A 298 36.03 -21.39 6.89
N VAL A 299 36.94 -20.56 6.37
CA VAL A 299 36.56 -19.50 5.43
C VAL A 299 36.22 -20.20 4.10
N PRO A 300 34.99 -20.07 3.56
CA PRO A 300 34.64 -20.67 2.29
C PRO A 300 35.61 -20.21 1.22
N ALA A 301 35.99 -21.13 0.33
CA ALA A 301 36.71 -20.76 -0.88
C ALA A 301 35.94 -19.62 -1.58
N ALA A 302 36.68 -18.61 -2.06
CA ALA A 302 36.11 -17.42 -2.67
C ALA A 302 35.04 -17.82 -3.71
N TYR A 303 33.80 -17.38 -3.48
CA TYR A 303 32.71 -17.66 -4.39
C TYR A 303 33.01 -17.07 -5.78
N PRO A 304 32.65 -17.77 -6.87
CA PRO A 304 32.88 -17.25 -8.21
C PRO A 304 32.08 -15.97 -8.43
N TYR A 305 32.69 -14.99 -9.10
CA TYR A 305 31.98 -13.80 -9.55
C TYR A 305 30.87 -14.21 -10.53
N LEU A 306 29.67 -13.73 -10.26
CA LEU A 306 28.52 -13.92 -11.11
C LEU A 306 28.32 -12.68 -11.99
N LEU A 307 28.47 -12.89 -13.31
CA LEU A 307 28.17 -11.90 -14.33
C LEU A 307 26.68 -11.95 -14.68
N MET A 308 25.98 -10.84 -14.57
CA MET A 308 24.58 -10.71 -14.99
C MET A 308 24.44 -9.50 -15.92
N ASP A 309 24.62 -9.75 -17.22
CA ASP A 309 24.78 -8.71 -18.25
C ASP A 309 23.54 -7.86 -18.51
N HIS A 310 22.37 -8.29 -18.06
CA HIS A 310 21.08 -7.66 -18.39
C HIS A 310 20.39 -6.99 -17.21
N VAL A 311 20.95 -7.07 -15.99
CA VAL A 311 20.29 -6.52 -14.81
C VAL A 311 20.41 -4.99 -14.80
N GLU A 312 19.31 -4.33 -15.15
CA GLU A 312 19.18 -2.87 -15.18
C GLU A 312 18.75 -2.29 -13.82
N SER A 313 18.03 -3.08 -13.00
CA SER A 313 17.52 -2.63 -11.71
C SER A 313 17.80 -3.65 -10.61
N LEU A 314 18.49 -3.21 -9.54
CA LEU A 314 18.76 -4.00 -8.35
C LEU A 314 18.15 -3.33 -7.12
N THR A 315 17.24 -4.04 -6.45
CA THR A 315 16.80 -3.71 -5.10
C THR A 315 17.37 -4.70 -4.11
N ILE A 316 18.09 -4.25 -3.09
CA ILE A 316 18.78 -5.13 -2.14
C ILE A 316 18.64 -4.64 -0.69
N ARG A 317 18.44 -5.58 0.23
CA ARG A 317 18.51 -5.34 1.68
C ARG A 317 19.90 -5.73 2.19
N LEU A 318 20.68 -4.76 2.66
CA LEU A 318 22.10 -4.96 2.98
C LEU A 318 22.39 -4.93 4.48
N HIS A 319 22.21 -6.07 5.11
CA HIS A 319 22.70 -6.32 6.46
C HIS A 319 24.08 -7.01 6.43
N SER A 320 24.70 -7.21 7.60
CA SER A 320 26.01 -7.89 7.72
C SER A 320 26.04 -9.26 7.04
N LYS A 321 24.95 -10.01 7.09
CA LYS A 321 24.82 -11.31 6.41
C LYS A 321 24.54 -11.25 4.89
N THR A 322 24.38 -10.09 4.24
CA THR A 322 24.14 -10.00 2.77
C THR A 322 25.11 -9.10 2.03
N SER A 323 25.99 -8.37 2.72
CA SER A 323 27.01 -7.51 2.09
C SER A 323 27.88 -8.26 1.08
N TRP A 324 28.19 -9.53 1.36
CA TRP A 324 28.96 -10.42 0.48
C TRP A 324 28.35 -10.59 -0.92
N LEU A 325 27.03 -10.41 -1.05
CA LEU A 325 26.35 -10.60 -2.33
C LEU A 325 26.86 -9.60 -3.36
N LEU A 326 27.06 -8.34 -2.95
CA LEU A 326 27.59 -7.35 -3.88
C LEU A 326 29.00 -7.68 -4.32
N ASP A 327 29.86 -8.20 -3.45
CA ASP A 327 31.21 -8.63 -3.81
C ASP A 327 31.21 -9.74 -4.87
N SER A 328 30.15 -10.55 -4.88
CA SER A 328 29.99 -11.68 -5.80
C SER A 328 29.34 -11.29 -7.13
N LEU A 329 28.72 -10.12 -7.24
CA LEU A 329 27.99 -9.71 -8.46
C LEU A 329 28.81 -8.77 -9.35
N THR A 330 28.66 -8.95 -10.67
CA THR A 330 29.15 -8.04 -11.72
C THR A 330 27.97 -7.68 -12.62
N LEU A 331 27.51 -6.43 -12.55
CA LEU A 331 26.27 -5.96 -13.18
C LEU A 331 26.53 -4.79 -14.14
N PRO A 332 27.05 -5.03 -15.36
CA PRO A 332 27.46 -3.95 -16.26
C PRO A 332 26.33 -3.08 -16.78
N ALA A 333 25.10 -3.61 -16.89
CA ALA A 333 23.93 -2.87 -17.36
C ALA A 333 23.18 -2.14 -16.22
N LEU A 334 23.71 -2.08 -15.00
CA LEU A 334 22.96 -1.57 -13.85
C LEU A 334 22.72 -0.04 -13.94
N GLU A 335 21.46 0.35 -14.06
CA GLU A 335 21.04 1.76 -14.10
C GLU A 335 20.42 2.21 -12.77
N LYS A 336 19.71 1.31 -12.09
CA LYS A 336 18.94 1.62 -10.88
C LYS A 336 19.39 0.76 -9.71
N LEU A 337 19.76 1.40 -8.61
CA LEU A 337 20.22 0.73 -7.41
C LEU A 337 19.41 1.23 -6.21
N HIS A 338 18.64 0.33 -5.61
CA HIS A 338 17.87 0.59 -4.41
C HIS A 338 18.41 -0.27 -3.27
N ILE A 339 18.91 0.39 -2.24
CA ILE A 339 19.50 -0.27 -1.09
C ILE A 339 18.71 0.08 0.18
N THR A 340 18.32 -0.94 0.93
CA THR A 340 17.59 -0.80 2.21
C THR A 340 18.38 -1.43 3.36
N GLN A 341 18.21 -0.90 4.58
CA GLN A 341 18.73 -1.48 5.84
C GLN A 341 20.23 -1.77 5.87
N THR A 342 21.00 -0.86 5.31
CA THR A 342 22.46 -0.85 5.05
C THR A 342 23.37 -0.83 6.28
N LYS A 343 23.13 -1.65 7.30
CA LYS A 343 24.04 -1.71 8.46
C LYS A 343 25.47 -2.13 8.11
N ALA A 344 25.65 -2.77 6.95
CA ALA A 344 26.94 -3.32 6.52
C ALA A 344 27.49 -2.70 5.22
N TRP A 345 26.89 -1.61 4.75
CA TRP A 345 27.41 -0.92 3.59
C TRP A 345 28.62 -0.07 3.96
N SER A 346 29.69 -0.18 3.18
CA SER A 346 30.86 0.70 3.29
C SER A 346 31.17 1.33 1.93
N GLN A 347 31.89 2.45 1.99
CA GLN A 347 32.45 3.09 0.80
C GLN A 347 33.33 2.13 -0.01
N SER A 348 34.08 1.25 0.66
CA SER A 348 34.94 0.26 0.00
C SER A 348 34.13 -0.77 -0.80
N ILE A 349 33.01 -1.25 -0.25
CA ILE A 349 32.11 -2.18 -0.96
C ILE A 349 31.55 -1.51 -2.21
N TYR A 350 31.07 -0.26 -2.11
CA TYR A 350 30.54 0.45 -3.27
C TYR A 350 31.60 0.68 -4.35
N LYS A 351 32.79 1.16 -3.97
CA LYS A 351 33.89 1.39 -4.91
C LYS A 351 34.31 0.09 -5.61
N ALA A 352 34.42 -1.01 -4.87
CA ALA A 352 34.76 -2.30 -5.46
C ALA A 352 33.67 -2.81 -6.41
N PHE A 353 32.40 -2.67 -6.02
CA PHE A 353 31.25 -3.07 -6.84
C PHE A 353 31.12 -2.24 -8.12
N SER A 354 31.27 -0.91 -8.00
CA SER A 354 31.25 0.04 -9.11
C SER A 354 32.40 -0.21 -10.08
N LEU A 355 33.63 -0.38 -9.58
CA LEU A 355 34.80 -0.66 -10.42
C LEU A 355 34.65 -1.98 -11.19
N ARG A 356 34.23 -3.04 -10.49
CA ARG A 356 34.06 -4.37 -11.11
C ARG A 356 32.95 -4.38 -12.15
N SER A 357 31.82 -3.74 -11.85
CA SER A 357 30.66 -3.75 -12.75
C SER A 357 30.77 -2.72 -13.86
N SER A 358 31.49 -1.61 -13.66
CA SER A 358 31.61 -0.51 -14.62
C SER A 358 30.25 0.03 -15.12
N PHE A 359 29.23 0.02 -14.24
CA PHE A 359 27.87 0.45 -14.59
C PHE A 359 27.72 1.97 -14.65
N THR A 360 26.69 2.45 -15.35
CA THR A 360 26.30 3.85 -15.44
C THR A 360 25.01 4.10 -14.66
N LEU A 361 25.15 4.30 -13.36
CA LEU A 361 23.99 4.45 -12.47
C LEU A 361 23.29 5.79 -12.72
N THR A 362 21.98 5.74 -12.99
CA THR A 362 21.11 6.91 -13.19
C THR A 362 20.24 7.17 -11.97
N SER A 363 19.87 6.13 -11.21
CA SER A 363 19.04 6.26 -10.01
C SER A 363 19.63 5.49 -8.83
N LEU A 364 19.77 6.19 -7.70
CA LEU A 364 20.23 5.62 -6.43
C LEU A 364 19.20 5.91 -5.32
N LEU A 365 18.65 4.87 -4.72
CA LEU A 365 17.84 4.96 -3.50
C LEU A 365 18.59 4.31 -2.34
N MET A 366 18.72 5.03 -1.23
CA MET A 366 19.31 4.53 0.01
C MET A 366 18.32 4.76 1.15
N GLN A 367 17.94 3.69 1.84
CA GLN A 367 16.97 3.73 2.93
C GLN A 367 17.53 3.12 4.23
N GLU A 368 17.22 3.76 5.35
CA GLU A 368 17.58 3.34 6.71
C GLU A 368 19.10 3.23 6.89
N TRP A 369 19.85 4.16 6.29
CA TRP A 369 21.32 4.18 6.32
C TRP A 369 21.92 5.41 6.99
N ARG A 370 22.34 5.33 8.25
CA ARG A 370 23.14 6.43 8.80
C ARG A 370 24.50 6.52 8.09
N MET A 371 24.61 7.48 7.18
CA MET A 371 25.81 7.73 6.40
C MET A 371 26.45 9.06 6.83
N ASP A 372 27.77 9.11 6.83
CA ASP A 372 28.52 10.37 6.93
C ASP A 372 28.48 11.12 5.59
N GLU A 373 28.40 12.45 5.64
CA GLU A 373 28.36 13.31 4.46
C GLU A 373 29.54 13.09 3.51
N CYS A 374 30.72 12.75 4.04
CA CYS A 374 31.91 12.48 3.24
C CYS A 374 31.71 11.25 2.34
N ILE A 375 31.06 10.21 2.85
CA ILE A 375 30.77 8.99 2.08
C ILE A 375 29.80 9.31 0.93
N LEU A 376 28.83 10.19 1.15
CA LEU A 376 27.89 10.60 0.10
C LEU A 376 28.62 11.38 -0.99
N ILE A 377 29.46 12.34 -0.60
CA ILE A 377 30.30 13.13 -1.51
C ILE A 377 31.17 12.20 -2.36
N ASP A 378 31.79 11.20 -1.74
CA ASP A 378 32.60 10.20 -2.44
C ASP A 378 31.78 9.36 -3.45
N ILE A 379 30.54 8.99 -3.08
CA ILE A 379 29.63 8.27 -4.00
C ILE A 379 29.28 9.16 -5.20
N LEU A 380 28.95 10.43 -4.97
CA LEU A 380 28.62 11.39 -6.03
C LEU A 380 29.83 11.70 -6.93
N GLU A 381 31.05 11.65 -6.39
CA GLU A 381 32.27 11.84 -7.17
C GLU A 381 32.52 10.70 -8.15
N ILE A 382 32.30 9.45 -7.71
CA ILE A 382 32.55 8.26 -8.54
C ILE A 382 31.36 7.91 -9.45
N THR A 383 30.23 8.61 -9.32
CA THR A 383 28.99 8.32 -10.07
C THR A 383 28.50 9.54 -10.86
N PRO A 384 29.25 9.96 -11.90
CA PRO A 384 28.92 11.18 -12.63
C PRO A 384 27.60 11.11 -13.41
N SER A 385 27.14 9.90 -13.75
CA SER A 385 25.90 9.64 -14.49
C SER A 385 24.62 9.76 -13.66
N LEU A 386 24.72 9.94 -12.34
CA LEU A 386 23.57 9.92 -11.45
C LEU A 386 22.63 11.08 -11.75
N GLU A 387 21.36 10.78 -12.01
CA GLU A 387 20.28 11.74 -12.29
C GLU A 387 19.35 11.91 -11.09
N GLU A 388 19.07 10.81 -10.38
CA GLU A 388 18.13 10.77 -9.26
C GLU A 388 18.76 10.16 -8.01
N LEU A 389 18.69 10.88 -6.89
CA LEU A 389 19.17 10.41 -5.59
C LEU A 389 18.07 10.52 -4.54
N HIS A 390 17.75 9.40 -3.90
CA HIS A 390 16.77 9.31 -2.82
C HIS A 390 17.45 8.82 -1.54
N LEU A 391 17.36 9.61 -0.48
CA LEU A 391 17.92 9.33 0.84
C LEU A 391 16.79 9.31 1.87
N ILE A 392 16.42 8.12 2.34
CA ILE A 392 15.31 7.93 3.29
C ILE A 392 15.90 7.44 4.61
N ASP A 393 15.73 8.20 5.69
CA ASP A 393 16.29 7.91 7.01
C ASP A 393 17.81 7.71 6.97
N ALA A 394 18.48 8.41 6.04
CA ALA A 394 19.88 8.17 5.75
C ALA A 394 20.79 9.33 6.19
N LEU A 395 20.36 10.56 5.95
CA LEU A 395 21.21 11.74 6.08
C LEU A 395 20.35 12.98 6.38
N SER A 396 20.89 13.92 7.16
CA SER A 396 20.33 15.27 7.31
C SER A 396 21.07 16.24 6.37
N ILE A 397 20.43 17.34 5.99
CA ILE A 397 21.07 18.44 5.28
C ILE A 397 21.87 19.28 6.28
N THR A 398 23.19 19.14 6.24
CA THR A 398 24.13 19.88 7.11
C THR A 398 24.93 20.91 6.32
N PRO A 399 25.62 21.85 7.00
CA PRO A 399 26.53 22.77 6.33
C PRO A 399 27.61 22.06 5.51
N ILE A 400 28.07 20.89 5.95
CA ILE A 400 29.08 20.08 5.26
C ILE A 400 28.53 19.56 3.93
N LEU A 401 27.32 19.00 3.94
CA LEU A 401 26.67 18.54 2.70
C LEU A 401 26.45 19.70 1.72
N VAL A 402 25.91 20.82 2.20
CA VAL A 402 25.66 22.00 1.36
C VAL A 402 26.96 22.53 0.75
N ALA A 403 28.04 22.61 1.54
CA ALA A 403 29.35 23.02 1.04
C ALA A 403 29.95 22.01 0.04
N GLY A 404 29.76 20.71 0.28
CA GLY A 404 30.24 19.65 -0.62
C GLY A 404 29.51 19.61 -1.96
N LEU A 405 28.21 19.92 -1.98
CA LEU A 405 27.42 19.98 -3.22
C LEU A 405 27.66 21.27 -4.04
N LYS A 406 28.20 22.33 -3.42
CA LYS A 406 28.61 23.55 -4.13
C LYS A 406 29.82 23.23 -5.03
N PRO A 407 29.86 23.74 -6.27
CA PRO A 407 30.97 23.50 -7.18
C PRO A 407 32.24 24.22 -6.73
N LEU A 408 33.17 23.51 -6.08
CA LEU A 408 34.51 23.98 -5.71
C LEU A 408 35.55 23.60 -6.79
N GLY A 409 35.24 23.87 -8.05
CA GLY A 409 36.09 23.59 -9.21
C GLY A 409 35.75 22.31 -9.99
N ARG A 410 35.11 21.33 -9.37
CA ARG A 410 34.51 20.16 -10.03
C ARG A 410 33.08 19.97 -9.56
N LEU A 411 32.17 19.74 -10.49
CA LEU A 411 30.77 19.47 -10.17
C LEU A 411 30.59 17.98 -9.83
N LEU A 412 30.16 17.68 -8.60
CA LEU A 412 29.83 16.32 -8.17
C LEU A 412 28.54 15.85 -8.85
N ALA A 413 28.52 14.64 -9.40
CA ALA A 413 27.38 14.08 -10.14
C ALA A 413 26.73 15.11 -11.10
N PRO A 414 27.41 15.60 -12.15
CA PRO A 414 26.95 16.73 -12.97
C PRO A 414 25.57 16.52 -13.61
N ASN A 415 25.12 15.28 -13.74
CA ASN A 415 23.80 14.93 -14.27
C ASN A 415 22.69 14.90 -13.21
N LEU A 416 23.00 15.12 -11.92
CA LEU A 416 21.99 15.03 -10.86
C LEU A 416 20.93 16.12 -11.07
N GLU A 417 19.71 15.67 -11.34
CA GLU A 417 18.54 16.52 -11.59
C GLU A 417 17.64 16.61 -10.35
N TYR A 418 17.65 15.55 -9.53
CA TYR A 418 16.71 15.41 -8.42
C TYR A 418 17.35 14.77 -7.19
N LEU A 419 17.23 15.45 -6.05
CA LEU A 419 17.61 14.95 -4.73
C LEU A 419 16.40 14.97 -3.79
N HIS A 420 16.06 13.79 -3.29
CA HIS A 420 15.02 13.59 -2.30
C HIS A 420 15.63 13.16 -0.98
N ILE A 421 15.34 13.87 0.10
CA ILE A 421 15.77 13.53 1.45
C ILE A 421 14.53 13.45 2.34
N ARG A 422 14.37 12.34 3.04
CA ARG A 422 13.28 12.11 3.96
C ARG A 422 13.81 11.58 5.29
N ASP A 423 13.27 12.08 6.40
CA ASP A 423 13.54 11.61 7.75
C ASP A 423 12.20 11.35 8.43
N THR A 424 11.97 10.09 8.75
CA THR A 424 10.78 9.60 9.45
C THR A 424 10.93 9.68 10.97
N GLY A 425 12.08 10.14 11.47
CA GLY A 425 12.37 10.25 12.89
C GLY A 425 12.79 8.92 13.53
N ILE A 426 13.01 7.86 12.73
CA ILE A 426 13.52 6.55 13.20
C ILE A 426 14.82 6.73 13.98
N PHE A 427 15.65 7.69 13.59
CA PHE A 427 16.88 8.03 14.29
C PHE A 427 16.72 9.35 15.06
N PRO A 428 16.60 9.33 16.40
CA PRO A 428 16.43 10.54 17.20
C PRO A 428 17.52 11.60 16.97
N SER A 429 18.73 11.18 16.59
CA SER A 429 19.86 12.07 16.27
C SER A 429 19.71 12.86 14.98
N LEU A 430 18.78 12.48 14.10
CA LEU A 430 18.55 13.13 12.81
C LEU A 430 17.38 14.13 12.83
N ARG A 431 16.62 14.21 13.94
CA ARG A 431 15.50 15.17 14.07
C ARG A 431 15.91 16.56 13.60
N GLY A 432 15.15 17.11 12.66
CA GLY A 432 15.54 18.27 11.88
C GLY A 432 16.43 17.87 10.70
N ILE A 433 15.84 17.54 9.56
CA ILE A 433 16.54 17.33 8.28
C ILE A 433 17.32 18.57 7.92
N LEU A 434 16.70 19.74 8.02
CA LEU A 434 17.31 20.99 7.60
C LEU A 434 18.08 21.61 8.77
N LYS A 435 19.38 21.30 8.87
CA LYS A 435 20.30 21.89 9.86
C LYS A 435 21.01 23.15 9.33
N VAL A 436 20.46 23.73 8.27
CA VAL A 436 20.98 24.91 7.57
C VAL A 436 19.85 25.88 7.28
N PRO A 437 20.12 27.19 7.17
CA PRO A 437 19.11 28.13 6.67
C PRO A 437 18.68 27.77 5.24
N PRO A 438 17.39 27.89 4.88
CA PRO A 438 16.89 27.65 3.52
C PRO A 438 17.66 28.42 2.43
N GLU A 439 18.18 29.60 2.77
CA GLU A 439 18.96 30.46 1.86
C GLU A 439 20.27 29.79 1.45
N ALA A 440 20.91 29.04 2.35
CA ALA A 440 22.14 28.32 2.04
C ALA A 440 21.90 27.18 1.04
N VAL A 441 20.73 26.54 1.11
CA VAL A 441 20.30 25.52 0.12
C VAL A 441 20.01 26.16 -1.22
N CYS A 442 19.30 27.30 -1.24
CA CYS A 442 19.03 28.04 -2.48
C CYS A 442 20.32 28.51 -3.14
N GLU A 443 21.28 29.03 -2.38
CA GLU A 443 22.59 29.43 -2.89
C GLU A 443 23.34 28.23 -3.48
N MET A 444 23.31 27.07 -2.81
CA MET A 444 23.92 25.84 -3.32
C MET A 444 23.29 25.39 -4.64
N ILE A 445 21.96 25.36 -4.74
CA ILE A 445 21.28 24.99 -6.00
C ILE A 445 21.61 26.03 -7.07
N SER A 446 21.61 27.32 -6.73
CA SER A 446 21.86 28.39 -7.72
C SER A 446 23.27 28.35 -8.30
N THR A 447 24.27 28.13 -7.44
CA THR A 447 25.67 28.00 -7.87
C THR A 447 25.89 26.77 -8.75
N ARG A 448 25.12 25.72 -8.52
CA ARG A 448 25.18 24.46 -9.27
C ARG A 448 24.46 24.52 -10.62
N SER A 449 23.26 25.11 -10.67
CA SER A 449 22.46 25.24 -11.90
C SER A 449 22.93 26.40 -12.79
N GLY A 450 23.59 27.40 -12.20
CA GLY A 450 23.91 28.65 -12.88
C GLY A 450 22.74 29.65 -12.92
N GLU A 451 21.64 29.35 -12.24
CA GLU A 451 20.42 30.15 -12.24
C GLU A 451 19.92 30.41 -10.82
N PRO A 452 19.19 31.50 -10.54
CA PRO A 452 18.61 31.72 -9.22
C PRO A 452 17.66 30.59 -8.82
N ALA A 453 17.85 30.04 -7.62
CA ALA A 453 16.94 29.09 -6.99
C ALA A 453 16.14 29.80 -5.89
N ALA A 454 14.89 29.38 -5.71
CA ALA A 454 14.01 29.92 -4.68
C ALA A 454 13.31 28.79 -3.92
N PRO A 455 12.97 28.99 -2.63
CA PRO A 455 12.05 28.09 -1.95
C PRO A 455 10.68 28.21 -2.63
N VAL A 456 10.06 27.07 -2.93
CA VAL A 456 8.75 27.07 -3.59
C VAL A 456 7.66 27.24 -2.51
N ASP A 457 7.26 28.49 -2.28
CA ASP A 457 6.11 28.80 -1.42
C ASP A 457 4.85 28.14 -1.96
N ARG A 458 4.33 27.14 -1.24
CA ARG A 458 3.06 26.48 -1.62
C ARG A 458 1.95 26.71 -0.59
N PRO A 459 0.89 27.44 -0.96
CA PRO A 459 -0.32 27.58 -0.14
C PRO A 459 -1.24 26.33 -0.16
N TYR A 460 -0.89 25.26 -0.89
CA TYR A 460 -1.80 24.14 -1.16
C TYR A 460 -1.54 22.85 -0.35
N VAL A 461 -0.51 22.80 0.50
CA VAL A 461 -0.26 21.64 1.38
C VAL A 461 -0.51 22.05 2.82
N LEU A 462 -1.78 22.28 3.16
CA LEU A 462 -2.20 22.62 4.52
C LEU A 462 -1.98 21.49 5.55
N LEU A 463 -1.52 20.30 5.11
CA LEU A 463 -1.48 19.10 5.94
C LEU A 463 -0.07 18.61 6.32
N ALA A 464 0.98 18.99 5.60
CA ALA A 464 2.35 18.57 5.92
C ALA A 464 3.17 19.78 6.39
N ARG A 465 3.26 20.00 7.71
CA ARG A 465 4.08 21.08 8.31
C ARG A 465 5.59 20.92 8.04
N ASN A 466 6.00 19.76 7.55
CA ASN A 466 7.39 19.31 7.53
C ASN A 466 7.94 19.10 6.10
N PHE A 467 7.35 19.75 5.11
CA PHE A 467 7.68 19.56 3.69
C PHE A 467 8.35 20.81 3.09
N SER A 468 9.55 20.66 2.53
CA SER A 468 10.29 21.74 1.87
C SER A 468 10.64 21.38 0.42
N VAL A 469 10.50 22.34 -0.49
CA VAL A 469 10.89 22.17 -1.90
C VAL A 469 11.76 23.34 -2.34
N PHE A 470 12.90 23.01 -2.91
CA PHE A 470 13.84 23.93 -3.50
C PHE A 470 13.99 23.61 -4.99
N GLU A 471 13.93 24.62 -5.84
CA GLU A 471 13.89 24.43 -7.29
C GLU A 471 14.73 25.54 -7.96
N ALA A 472 15.60 25.16 -8.90
CA ALA A 472 16.24 26.10 -9.82
C ALA A 472 15.17 26.78 -10.70
N GLN A 473 15.50 27.93 -11.31
CA GLN A 473 14.54 28.63 -12.17
C GLN A 473 14.05 27.77 -13.35
N HIS A 474 14.94 26.98 -13.95
CA HIS A 474 14.64 26.01 -14.99
C HIS A 474 15.27 24.63 -14.65
N PRO A 475 14.64 23.82 -13.78
CA PRO A 475 15.21 22.54 -13.40
C PRO A 475 15.29 21.60 -14.61
N LYS A 476 16.36 20.80 -14.71
CA LYS A 476 16.54 19.83 -15.81
C LYS A 476 15.36 18.87 -15.92
N ARG A 477 14.89 18.42 -14.75
CA ARG A 477 13.69 17.61 -14.61
C ARG A 477 12.49 18.50 -14.34
N ALA A 478 11.58 18.60 -15.32
CA ALA A 478 10.31 19.27 -15.11
C ALA A 478 9.53 18.59 -13.97
N ARG A 479 8.97 19.40 -13.06
CA ARG A 479 8.15 18.90 -11.96
C ARG A 479 6.92 18.16 -12.49
N GLY A 480 6.97 16.83 -12.49
CA GLY A 480 5.81 16.00 -12.79
C GLY A 480 4.70 16.27 -11.76
N LYS A 481 3.59 16.90 -12.17
CA LYS A 481 2.42 17.14 -11.30
C LYS A 481 1.91 15.85 -10.61
N PHE A 482 2.15 14.69 -11.22
CA PHE A 482 1.76 13.37 -10.70
C PHE A 482 2.74 12.81 -9.68
N GLN A 483 4.06 12.92 -9.90
CA GLN A 483 5.08 12.34 -9.01
C GLN A 483 5.01 12.94 -7.61
N VAL A 484 4.89 14.27 -7.48
CA VAL A 484 4.76 14.92 -6.17
C VAL A 484 3.46 14.52 -5.47
N ARG A 485 2.38 14.25 -6.20
CA ARG A 485 1.10 13.82 -5.61
C ARG A 485 1.10 12.37 -5.17
N GLU A 486 1.74 11.47 -5.91
CA GLU A 486 1.89 10.07 -5.52
C GLU A 486 2.84 9.93 -4.33
N VAL A 487 3.97 10.65 -4.35
CA VAL A 487 4.89 10.74 -3.23
C VAL A 487 4.14 11.24 -1.98
N ILE A 488 3.41 12.37 -2.06
CA ILE A 488 2.59 12.85 -0.93
C ILE A 488 1.57 11.80 -0.46
N ARG A 489 0.92 11.05 -1.36
CA ARG A 489 -0.10 10.06 -0.98
C ARG A 489 0.47 8.83 -0.27
N GLU A 490 1.63 8.35 -0.69
CA GLU A 490 2.32 7.26 0.00
C GLU A 490 2.92 7.74 1.33
N GLU A 491 3.29 9.02 1.41
CA GLU A 491 3.93 9.65 2.55
C GLU A 491 2.95 10.19 3.61
N ASP A 492 1.68 10.45 3.25
CA ASP A 492 0.61 10.84 4.18
C ASP A 492 0.40 9.81 5.32
N LYS A 493 0.92 8.59 5.17
CA LYS A 493 0.96 7.57 6.24
C LYS A 493 1.90 7.93 7.39
N PHE A 494 2.76 8.94 7.23
CA PHE A 494 3.80 9.30 8.19
C PHE A 494 3.72 10.79 8.52
N SER A 495 2.73 11.16 9.33
CA SER A 495 2.40 12.56 9.67
C SER A 495 3.53 13.36 10.33
N GLU A 496 4.60 12.71 10.78
CA GLU A 496 5.75 13.33 11.43
C GLU A 496 6.99 13.43 10.53
N ALA A 497 6.98 12.83 9.35
CA ALA A 497 8.17 12.81 8.49
C ALA A 497 8.51 14.22 7.99
N GLU A 498 9.78 14.58 8.10
CA GLU A 498 10.34 15.72 7.37
C GLU A 498 10.74 15.26 5.97
N ILE A 499 10.48 16.10 4.98
CA ILE A 499 10.72 15.77 3.56
C ILE A 499 11.29 17.01 2.88
N VAL A 500 12.39 16.83 2.17
CA VAL A 500 13.04 17.85 1.36
C VAL A 500 13.25 17.36 -0.05
N HIS A 501 12.75 18.13 -1.02
CA HIS A 501 13.02 17.93 -2.43
C HIS A 501 13.89 19.06 -2.97
N MET A 502 14.92 18.71 -3.73
CA MET A 502 15.76 19.65 -4.46
C MET A 502 15.74 19.28 -5.95
N TYR A 503 15.43 20.26 -6.80
CA TYR A 503 15.47 20.14 -8.25
C TYR A 503 16.56 21.07 -8.78
N PHE A 504 17.55 20.50 -9.47
CA PHE A 504 18.75 21.18 -9.94
C PHE A 504 18.65 21.70 -11.37
#